data_AF-A0A1S1SYH3-F1
#
_entry.id   AF-A0A1S1SYH3-F1
#
_cell.length_a   1.000
_cell.length_b   1.000
_cell.length_c   1.000
_cell.angle_alpha   90.00
_cell.angle_beta   90.00
_cell.angle_gamma   90.00
#
_symmetry.space_group_name_H-M   'P 1'
#
loop_
_entity.id
_entity.type
_entity.pdbx_description
1 polymer ?
#
loop_
_entity_poly.entity_id
_entity_poly.type
_entity_poly.pdbx_seq_one_letter_code
_entity_poly.pdbx_strand_id
1 'polypeptide(L)'
;MIDFDELRKEVAIRHNVLIGKDDPILVTVTVNEMVVGRLVDRVSEQYDEHSRALTIAMQQHVEQAKDTAGKVITDAAGYVRAEVKKAVVEALADAGTGLQRQIGDALAAGREAASSGRDAQTAKNGAFLAACVASVCALLSVGALVVVLLR
;
A
#
# COMPACT_ATOMS: atom_id res chain seq x y z
N MET A 1 -21.61 -6.87 -61.22
CA MET A 1 -22.23 -6.50 -62.51
C MET A 1 -23.50 -7.31 -62.62
N ILE A 2 -24.64 -6.64 -62.53
CA ILE A 2 -25.95 -7.28 -62.47
C ILE A 2 -26.24 -8.05 -63.77
N ASP A 3 -26.71 -9.30 -63.65
CA ASP A 3 -27.23 -10.06 -64.78
C ASP A 3 -28.69 -9.65 -65.04
N PHE A 4 -28.89 -8.86 -66.09
CA PHE A 4 -30.22 -8.38 -66.48
C PHE A 4 -31.15 -9.50 -66.95
N ASP A 5 -30.65 -10.64 -67.43
CA ASP A 5 -31.50 -11.77 -67.85
C ASP A 5 -32.05 -12.51 -66.63
N GLU A 6 -31.26 -12.63 -65.57
CA GLU A 6 -31.71 -13.19 -64.29
C GLU A 6 -32.70 -12.26 -63.59
N LEU A 7 -32.40 -10.96 -63.53
CA LEU A 7 -33.29 -9.96 -62.93
C LEU A 7 -34.67 -9.94 -63.62
N ARG A 8 -34.71 -9.99 -64.96
CA ARG A 8 -35.96 -10.02 -65.72
C ARG A 8 -36.79 -11.28 -65.43
N LYS A 9 -36.15 -12.45 -65.34
CA LYS A 9 -36.83 -13.71 -64.99
C LYS A 9 -37.42 -13.62 -63.58
N GLU A 10 -36.66 -13.08 -62.65
CA GLU A 10 -37.07 -13.00 -61.25
C GLU A 10 -38.24 -12.04 -61.03
N VAL A 11 -38.23 -10.88 -61.70
CA VAL A 11 -39.36 -9.94 -61.65
C VAL A 11 -40.61 -10.55 -62.31
N ALA A 12 -40.44 -11.27 -63.42
CA ALA A 12 -41.56 -11.97 -64.06
C ALA A 12 -42.19 -13.04 -63.13
N ILE A 13 -41.37 -13.79 -62.39
CA ILE A 13 -41.86 -14.82 -61.45
C ILE A 13 -42.55 -14.19 -60.22
N ARG A 14 -41.94 -13.18 -59.60
CA ARG A 14 -42.45 -12.62 -58.33
C ARG A 14 -43.60 -11.65 -58.50
N HIS A 15 -43.56 -10.86 -59.57
CA HIS A 15 -44.48 -9.73 -59.76
C HIS A 15 -45.42 -9.93 -60.97
N ASN A 16 -45.26 -11.03 -61.72
CA ASN A 16 -46.04 -11.35 -62.91
C ASN A 16 -46.01 -10.23 -63.98
N VAL A 17 -44.88 -9.52 -64.07
CA VAL A 17 -44.63 -8.44 -65.02
C VAL A 17 -43.48 -8.82 -65.94
N LEU A 18 -43.70 -8.76 -67.25
CA LEU A 18 -42.69 -9.00 -68.28
C LEU A 18 -41.96 -7.71 -68.61
N ILE A 19 -40.68 -7.64 -68.26
CA ILE A 19 -39.81 -6.50 -68.56
C ILE A 19 -39.10 -6.73 -69.90
N GLY A 20 -39.24 -5.77 -70.81
CA GLY A 20 -38.55 -5.76 -72.10
C GLY A 20 -37.06 -5.43 -71.98
N LYS A 21 -36.28 -5.73 -73.01
CA LYS A 21 -34.83 -5.41 -73.02
C LYS A 21 -34.57 -3.90 -73.02
N ASP A 22 -35.48 -3.11 -73.59
CA ASP A 22 -35.39 -1.65 -73.70
C ASP A 22 -36.24 -0.93 -72.64
N ASP A 23 -36.64 -1.63 -71.58
CA ASP A 23 -37.46 -1.05 -70.53
C ASP A 23 -36.65 -0.04 -69.68
N PRO A 24 -37.14 1.20 -69.51
CA PRO A 24 -36.44 2.23 -68.72
C PRO A 24 -36.22 1.84 -67.25
N ILE A 25 -36.95 0.86 -66.71
CA ILE A 25 -36.71 0.36 -65.35
C ILE A 25 -35.31 -0.28 -65.22
N LEU A 26 -34.81 -0.94 -66.27
CA LEU A 26 -33.49 -1.55 -66.27
C LEU A 26 -32.38 -0.49 -66.27
N VAL A 27 -32.61 0.63 -66.97
CA VAL A 27 -31.70 1.79 -66.92
C VAL A 27 -31.65 2.38 -65.49
N THR A 28 -32.78 2.41 -64.79
CA THR A 28 -32.85 2.86 -63.40
C THR A 28 -32.04 1.97 -62.47
N VAL A 29 -32.09 0.65 -62.68
CA VAL A 29 -31.27 -0.33 -61.93
C VAL A 29 -29.78 -0.10 -62.18
N THR A 30 -29.36 0.13 -63.43
CA THR A 30 -27.97 0.44 -63.76
C THR A 30 -27.49 1.74 -63.09
N VAL A 31 -28.32 2.79 -63.12
CA VAL A 31 -28.00 4.06 -62.43
C VAL A 31 -27.88 3.84 -60.92
N ASN A 32 -28.76 3.03 -60.34
CA ASN A 32 -28.69 2.67 -58.92
C ASN A 32 -27.39 1.90 -58.60
N GLU A 33 -27.02 0.88 -59.38
CA GLU A 33 -25.77 0.14 -59.20
C GLU A 33 -24.55 1.06 -59.25
N MET A 34 -24.50 2.02 -60.18
CA MET A 34 -23.41 3.00 -60.27
C MET A 34 -23.36 3.94 -59.06
N VAL A 35 -24.51 4.43 -58.58
CA VAL A 35 -24.57 5.34 -57.43
C VAL A 35 -24.20 4.61 -56.14
N VAL A 36 -24.75 3.41 -55.94
CA VAL A 36 -24.45 2.58 -54.77
C VAL A 36 -22.99 2.15 -54.77
N GLY A 37 -22.44 1.73 -55.92
CA GLY A 37 -21.02 1.39 -56.06
C GLY A 37 -20.12 2.55 -55.64
N ARG A 38 -20.37 3.76 -56.17
CA ARG A 38 -19.61 4.95 -55.77
C ARG A 38 -19.73 5.30 -54.28
N LEU A 39 -20.91 5.10 -53.70
CA LEU A 39 -21.11 5.32 -52.26
C LEU A 39 -20.33 4.30 -51.43
N VAL A 40 -20.36 3.02 -51.81
CA VAL A 40 -19.60 1.96 -51.15
C VAL A 40 -18.10 2.21 -51.24
N ASP A 41 -17.60 2.62 -52.41
CA ASP A 41 -16.19 2.96 -52.61
C ASP A 41 -15.78 4.12 -51.68
N ARG A 42 -16.58 5.19 -51.64
CA ARG A 42 -16.30 6.36 -50.79
C ARG A 42 -16.35 6.02 -49.30
N VAL A 43 -17.32 5.21 -48.88
CA VAL A 43 -17.42 4.74 -47.48
C VAL A 43 -16.22 3.86 -47.13
N SER A 44 -15.80 2.99 -48.05
CA SER A 44 -14.64 2.11 -47.83
C SER A 44 -13.35 2.92 -47.70
N GLU A 45 -13.15 3.93 -48.54
CA GLU A 45 -12.00 4.84 -48.45
C GLU A 45 -11.99 5.61 -47.11
N GLN A 46 -13.13 6.16 -46.69
CA GLN A 46 -13.26 6.84 -45.40
C GLN A 46 -13.05 5.89 -44.23
N TYR A 47 -13.53 4.65 -44.32
CA TYR A 47 -13.34 3.64 -43.29
C TYR A 47 -11.86 3.28 -43.14
N ASP A 48 -11.13 3.11 -44.24
CA ASP A 48 -9.70 2.85 -44.22
C ASP A 48 -8.91 4.02 -43.62
N GLU A 49 -9.29 5.26 -43.93
CA GLU A 49 -8.70 6.46 -43.33
C GLU A 49 -8.96 6.51 -41.82
N HIS A 50 -10.20 6.28 -41.39
CA HIS A 50 -10.56 6.24 -39.98
C HIS A 50 -9.87 5.09 -39.23
N SER A 51 -9.71 3.93 -39.85
CA SER A 51 -9.00 2.79 -39.28
C SER A 51 -7.51 3.12 -39.03
N ARG A 52 -6.87 3.80 -39.99
CA ARG A 52 -5.49 4.30 -39.82
C ARG A 52 -5.40 5.35 -38.72
N ALA A 53 -6.30 6.33 -38.73
CA ALA A 53 -6.35 7.38 -37.71
C ALA A 53 -6.56 6.78 -36.31
N LEU A 54 -7.44 5.79 -36.18
CA LEU A 54 -7.69 5.07 -34.94
C LEU A 54 -6.44 4.32 -34.48
N THR A 55 -5.73 3.64 -35.39
CA THR A 55 -4.48 2.94 -35.05
C THR A 55 -3.44 3.89 -34.49
N ILE A 56 -3.26 5.07 -35.11
CA ILE A 56 -2.34 6.11 -34.62
C ILE A 56 -2.78 6.63 -33.24
N ALA A 57 -4.07 6.92 -33.07
CA ALA A 57 -4.61 7.38 -31.79
C ALA A 57 -4.41 6.33 -30.68
N MET A 58 -4.63 5.05 -30.97
CA MET A 58 -4.39 3.97 -30.01
C MET A 58 -2.90 3.87 -29.63
N GLN A 59 -1.98 4.01 -30.58
CA GLN A 59 -0.55 4.04 -30.28
C GLN A 59 -0.20 5.23 -29.36
N GLN A 60 -0.75 6.42 -29.64
CA GLN A 60 -0.57 7.59 -28.78
C GLN A 60 -1.14 7.37 -27.38
N HIS A 61 -2.33 6.76 -27.26
CA HIS A 61 -2.93 6.44 -25.97
C HIS A 61 -2.12 5.42 -25.17
N VAL A 62 -1.53 4.41 -25.82
CA VAL A 62 -0.64 3.45 -25.16
C VAL A 62 0.59 4.17 -24.60
N GLU A 63 1.18 5.09 -25.35
CA GLU A 63 2.35 5.83 -24.88
C GLU A 63 2.01 6.78 -23.72
N GLN A 64 0.89 7.50 -23.80
CA GLN A 64 0.38 8.31 -22.70
C GLN A 64 0.06 7.48 -21.45
N ALA A 65 -0.50 6.28 -21.63
CA ALA A 65 -0.79 5.37 -20.54
C ALA A 65 0.50 4.90 -19.85
N LYS A 66 1.56 4.58 -20.63
CA LYS A 66 2.88 4.24 -20.07
C LYS A 66 3.48 5.40 -19.29
N ASP A 67 3.45 6.62 -19.84
CA ASP A 67 4.00 7.80 -19.17
C ASP A 67 3.23 8.11 -17.87
N THR A 68 1.91 8.01 -17.91
CA THR A 68 1.05 8.17 -16.72
C THR A 68 1.33 7.08 -15.68
N ALA A 69 1.45 5.82 -16.10
CA ALA A 69 1.80 4.73 -15.21
C ALA A 69 3.19 4.94 -14.58
N GLY A 70 4.17 5.39 -15.36
CA GLY A 70 5.52 5.72 -14.88
C GLY A 70 5.50 6.80 -13.80
N LYS A 71 4.71 7.86 -13.99
CA LYS A 71 4.50 8.91 -12.98
C LYS A 71 3.86 8.37 -11.71
N VAL A 72 2.74 7.66 -11.84
CA VAL A 72 2.02 7.08 -10.68
C VAL A 72 2.91 6.13 -9.88
N ILE A 73 3.66 5.25 -10.55
CA ILE A 73 4.59 4.32 -9.88
C ILE A 73 5.70 5.09 -9.16
N THR A 74 6.25 6.11 -9.80
CA THR A 74 7.32 6.94 -9.21
C THR A 74 6.82 7.71 -7.99
N ASP A 75 5.64 8.32 -8.09
CA ASP A 75 5.01 9.05 -7.01
C ASP A 75 4.66 8.13 -5.84
N ALA A 76 4.11 6.95 -6.12
CA ALA A 76 3.83 5.93 -5.11
C ALA A 76 5.12 5.44 -4.43
N ALA A 77 6.19 5.19 -5.20
CA ALA A 77 7.48 4.81 -4.64
C ALA A 77 8.09 5.93 -3.77
N GLY A 78 7.94 7.19 -4.19
CA GLY A 78 8.33 8.36 -3.42
C GLY A 78 7.57 8.45 -2.09
N TYR A 79 6.25 8.26 -2.13
CA TYR A 79 5.39 8.21 -0.96
C TYR A 79 5.80 7.09 0.01
N VAL A 80 5.95 5.86 -0.50
CA VAL A 80 6.39 4.71 0.33
C VAL A 80 7.76 4.97 0.94
N ARG A 81 8.71 5.52 0.18
CA ARG A 81 10.04 5.88 0.70
C ARG A 81 9.94 6.90 1.84
N ALA A 82 9.07 7.91 1.71
CA ALA A 82 8.87 8.91 2.73
C ALA A 82 8.27 8.31 4.01
N GLU A 83 7.24 7.48 3.88
CA GLU A 83 6.61 6.80 5.01
C GLU A 83 7.54 5.80 5.71
N VAL A 84 8.32 5.02 4.95
CA VAL A 84 9.33 4.13 5.52
C VAL A 84 10.38 4.93 6.28
N LYS A 85 10.87 6.04 5.71
CA LYS A 85 11.84 6.90 6.40
C LYS A 85 11.26 7.45 7.70
N LYS A 86 10.01 7.90 7.68
CA LYS A 86 9.31 8.40 8.87
C LYS A 86 9.17 7.32 9.93
N ALA A 87 8.68 6.14 9.56
CA ALA A 87 8.53 5.00 10.47
C ALA A 87 9.87 4.56 11.08
N VAL A 88 10.96 4.57 10.29
CA VAL A 88 12.30 4.25 10.80
C VAL A 88 12.80 5.31 11.79
N VAL A 89 12.58 6.60 11.51
CA VAL A 89 12.96 7.69 12.42
C VAL A 89 12.16 7.59 13.73
N GLU A 90 10.86 7.34 13.66
CA GLU A 90 10.00 7.13 14.83
C GLU A 90 10.46 5.92 15.64
N ALA A 91 10.70 4.77 14.99
CA ALA A 91 11.20 3.57 15.67
C ALA A 91 12.57 3.78 16.35
N LEU A 92 13.47 4.53 15.71
CA LEU A 92 14.77 4.88 16.30
C LEU A 92 14.62 5.83 17.50
N ALA A 93 13.70 6.79 17.43
CA ALA A 93 13.41 7.68 18.55
C ALA A 93 12.83 6.89 19.74
N ASP A 94 11.88 6.00 19.48
CA ASP A 94 11.27 5.14 20.50
C ASP A 94 12.31 4.20 21.12
N ALA A 95 13.16 3.56 20.30
CA ALA A 95 14.26 2.73 20.78
C ALA A 95 15.25 3.52 21.64
N GLY A 96 15.60 4.75 21.24
CA GLY A 96 16.49 5.64 21.99
C GLY A 96 15.91 6.02 23.36
N THR A 97 14.63 6.37 23.43
CA THR A 97 13.96 6.67 24.71
C THR A 97 13.85 5.44 25.60
N GLY A 98 13.58 4.27 25.02
CA GLY A 98 13.59 2.98 25.73
C GLY A 98 14.96 2.66 26.32
N LEU A 99 16.03 2.89 25.55
CA LEU A 99 17.41 2.65 26.00
C LEU A 99 17.80 3.63 27.12
N GLN A 100 17.43 4.91 27.01
CA GLN A 100 17.65 5.90 28.07
C GLN A 100 16.93 5.52 29.36
N ARG A 101 15.69 5.04 29.29
CA ARG A 101 14.96 4.53 30.46
C ARG A 101 15.68 3.34 31.09
N GLN A 102 16.07 2.35 30.29
CA GLN A 102 16.79 1.17 30.80
C GLN A 102 18.11 1.54 31.47
N ILE A 103 18.86 2.50 30.92
CA ILE A 103 20.09 3.01 31.54
C ILE A 103 19.76 3.71 32.87
N GLY A 104 18.72 4.53 32.91
CA GLY A 104 18.26 5.20 34.13
C GLY A 104 17.87 4.20 35.22
N ASP A 105 17.08 3.19 34.86
CA ASP A 105 16.63 2.12 35.76
C ASP A 105 17.80 1.28 36.25
N ALA A 106 18.75 0.94 35.37
CA ALA A 106 19.96 0.21 35.73
C ALA A 106 20.86 1.01 36.69
N LEU A 107 21.00 2.33 36.47
CA LEU A 107 21.74 3.22 37.36
C LEU A 107 21.05 3.38 38.72
N ALA A 108 19.71 3.47 38.73
CA ALA A 108 18.91 3.54 39.94
C ALA A 108 19.03 2.24 40.76
N ALA A 109 18.84 1.09 40.12
CA ALA A 109 19.00 -0.23 40.73
C ALA A 109 20.44 -0.44 41.25
N GLY A 110 21.46 0.01 40.51
CA GLY A 110 22.85 -0.03 40.95
C GLY A 110 23.13 0.85 42.17
N ARG A 111 22.54 2.05 42.23
CA ARG A 111 22.64 2.93 43.40
C ARG A 111 21.91 2.35 44.62
N GLU A 112 20.73 1.77 44.42
CA GLU A 112 19.94 1.15 45.47
C GLU A 112 20.63 -0.11 46.03
N ALA A 113 21.26 -0.92 45.16
CA ALA A 113 22.09 -2.04 45.58
C ALA A 113 23.33 -1.56 46.39
N ALA A 114 23.97 -0.46 45.97
CA ALA A 114 25.11 0.11 46.67
C ALA A 114 24.74 0.75 48.02
N SER A 115 23.58 1.41 48.13
CA SER A 115 23.08 1.94 49.40
C SER A 115 22.64 0.82 50.33
N SER A 116 21.91 -0.18 49.83
CA SER A 116 21.51 -1.36 50.61
C SER A 116 22.72 -2.14 51.13
N GLY A 117 23.81 -2.22 50.35
CA GLY A 117 25.08 -2.80 50.79
C GLY A 117 25.74 -2.00 51.91
N ARG A 118 25.71 -0.66 51.84
CA ARG A 118 26.20 0.23 52.90
C ARG A 118 25.33 0.15 54.15
N ASP A 119 24.01 0.14 54.00
CA ASP A 119 23.05 0.06 55.09
C ASP A 119 23.12 -1.31 55.79
N ALA A 120 23.35 -2.38 55.05
CA ALA A 120 23.64 -3.70 55.62
C ALA A 120 24.96 -3.71 56.41
N GLN A 121 25.96 -2.93 55.99
CA GLN A 121 27.25 -2.84 56.68
C GLN A 121 27.19 -1.94 57.92
N THR A 122 26.47 -0.82 57.87
CA THR A 122 26.22 0.04 59.04
C THR A 122 25.31 -0.66 60.04
N ALA A 123 24.32 -1.44 59.59
CA ALA A 123 23.47 -2.27 60.45
C ALA A 123 24.28 -3.37 61.16
N LYS A 124 25.22 -4.03 60.47
CA LYS A 124 26.13 -5.01 61.10
C LYS A 124 26.98 -4.37 62.20
N ASN A 125 27.55 -3.21 61.94
CA ASN A 125 28.37 -2.50 62.93
C ASN A 125 27.52 -1.98 64.11
N GLY A 126 26.33 -1.46 63.83
CA GLY A 126 25.37 -1.03 64.85
C GLY A 126 24.86 -2.19 65.71
N ALA A 127 24.58 -3.35 65.10
CA ALA A 127 24.17 -4.56 65.82
C ALA A 127 25.27 -5.11 66.73
N PHE A 128 26.54 -5.05 66.30
CA PHE A 128 27.67 -5.45 67.13
C PHE A 128 27.83 -4.53 68.35
N LEU A 129 27.68 -3.21 68.15
CA LEU A 129 27.74 -2.22 69.22
C LEU A 129 26.56 -2.36 70.20
N ALA A 130 25.36 -2.62 69.69
CA ALA A 130 24.18 -2.91 70.49
C ALA A 130 24.33 -4.21 71.30
N ALA A 131 24.95 -5.25 70.72
CA ALA A 131 25.23 -6.50 71.43
C ALA A 131 26.22 -6.30 72.59
N CYS A 132 27.25 -5.46 72.39
CA CYS A 132 28.17 -5.09 73.47
C CYS A 132 27.49 -4.29 74.59
N VAL A 133 26.59 -3.37 74.26
CA VAL A 133 25.83 -2.62 75.28
C VAL A 133 24.85 -3.53 76.02
N ALA A 134 24.18 -4.43 75.31
CA ALA A 134 23.26 -5.40 75.90
C ALA A 134 23.96 -6.37 76.85
N SER A 135 25.17 -6.83 76.54
CA SER A 135 25.94 -7.71 77.41
C SER A 135 26.40 -7.02 78.69
N VAL A 136 26.80 -5.74 78.61
CA VAL A 136 27.15 -4.94 79.80
C VAL A 136 25.92 -4.69 80.68
N CYS A 137 24.77 -4.36 80.09
CA CYS A 137 23.51 -4.22 80.83
C CYS A 137 23.06 -5.54 81.48
N ALA A 138 23.25 -6.68 80.82
CA ALA A 138 22.94 -8.00 81.38
C ALA A 138 23.84 -8.34 82.58
N LEU A 139 25.11 -7.96 82.55
CA LEU A 139 26.02 -8.16 83.69
C LEU A 139 25.66 -7.26 84.87
N LEU A 140 25.25 -6.01 84.61
CA LEU A 140 24.78 -5.09 85.65
C LEU A 140 23.46 -5.56 86.28
N SER A 141 22.53 -6.12 85.50
CA SER A 141 21.27 -6.63 86.04
C SER A 141 21.45 -7.90 86.86
N VAL A 142 22.37 -8.80 86.46
CA VAL A 142 22.74 -9.97 87.28
C VAL A 142 23.45 -9.53 88.56
N GLY A 143 24.34 -8.54 88.50
CA GLY A 143 25.00 -7.98 89.69
C GLY A 143 24.00 -7.34 90.66
N ALA A 144 23.02 -6.60 90.16
CA ALA A 144 21.95 -6.02 90.98
C ALA A 144 21.08 -7.11 91.64
N LEU A 145 20.77 -8.20 90.94
CA LEU A 145 20.02 -9.34 91.47
C LEU A 145 20.76 -10.05 92.61
N VAL A 146 22.09 -10.23 92.47
CA VAL A 146 22.92 -10.85 93.51
C VAL A 146 22.98 -9.98 94.77
N VAL A 147 23.05 -8.65 94.62
CA VAL A 147 23.06 -7.72 95.77
C VAL A 147 21.71 -7.69 96.50
N VAL A 148 20.59 -7.86 95.79
CA VAL A 148 19.25 -7.92 96.40
C VAL A 148 19.00 -9.25 97.12
N LEU A 149 19.57 -10.36 96.66
CA LEU A 149 19.44 -11.69 97.29
C LEU A 149 20.33 -11.88 98.53
N LEU A 150 21.35 -11.05 98.72
CA LEU A 150 22.28 -11.08 99.86
C LEU A 150 21.91 -10.11 100.99
N ARG A 151 20.71 -9.50 100.93
CA ARG A 151 20.20 -8.57 101.94
C ARG A 151 19.04 -9.13 102.75
#